data_AF-A0A524LDQ8-F1
#
_entry.id   AF-A0A524LDQ8-F1
#
_cell.length_a   1.000
_cell.length_b   1.000
_cell.length_c   1.000
_cell.angle_alpha   90.00
_cell.angle_beta   90.00
_cell.angle_gamma   90.00
#
_symmetry.space_group_name_H-M   'P 1'
#
loop_
_entity.id
_entity.type
_entity.pdbx_description
1 polymer ?
#
loop_
_entity_poly.entity_id
_entity_poly.type
_entity_poly.pdbx_seq_one_letter_code
_entity_poly.pdbx_strand_id
1 'polypeptide(L)'
;MLQIVKKLDFDFDFATTNLGVGGIVETGDNTNYDVFDGQKWTNQYRLDEQSVGEIAGIELIGPISVGGVRDKLEYVRLRINGKEYPYVNLNELMAPSWSPYEANRSPFFGGQVKVGENYEQLPLGFCHNIGVPMLLGGDPTDAVPKVGPGDTISIEVKSPRAVEGGAAVANQMIVRLSVVECRTTEMFQKLGAHYGWLSGSDINQSFKFRDMEVNGGIEEYDVSKTTTMQEDGTFQLDNWTELYGGLDASKPYIYPLIRYANNAAATTPNSEYTFTKVGNNVLHDWQEMSWNYDRRDAVRINQIGVLSHANHRFTRGFIQGRDENPYSETPAGAQTEYPMPLDRTLPPIVYNGPASLGRGMTVWNTKGHIGMVDNGTAIPAWGAAPTRGSTIAIWGKQYKFY
;
A
#
# COMPACT_ATOMS: atom_id res chain seq x y z
N MET A 1 -17.02 -14.44 -20.48
CA MET A 1 -15.68 -13.88 -20.17
C MET A 1 -15.51 -14.07 -18.67
N LEU A 2 -14.63 -14.97 -18.21
CA LEU A 2 -14.68 -15.58 -16.86
C LEU A 2 -13.62 -15.07 -15.87
N GLN A 3 -12.55 -14.47 -16.38
CA GLN A 3 -11.65 -13.60 -15.61
C GLN A 3 -11.88 -12.16 -16.07
N ILE A 4 -12.10 -11.25 -15.12
CA ILE A 4 -12.44 -9.87 -15.41
C ILE A 4 -11.51 -8.96 -14.61
N VAL A 5 -10.88 -8.03 -15.32
CA VAL A 5 -10.13 -6.93 -14.72
C VAL A 5 -11.06 -5.72 -14.70
N LYS A 6 -11.32 -5.18 -13.51
CA LYS A 6 -12.27 -4.10 -13.28
C LYS A 6 -11.59 -2.91 -12.60
N LYS A 7 -12.11 -1.72 -12.88
CA LYS A 7 -11.84 -0.52 -12.10
C LYS A 7 -13.10 -0.20 -11.29
N LEU A 8 -12.96 -0.06 -9.99
CA LEU A 8 -14.05 0.32 -9.09
C LEU A 8 -13.79 1.73 -8.58
N ASP A 9 -14.65 2.68 -8.93
CA ASP A 9 -14.54 4.07 -8.50
C ASP A 9 -15.47 4.34 -7.32
N PHE A 10 -14.89 4.76 -6.20
CA PHE A 10 -15.60 5.25 -5.02
C PHE A 10 -15.51 6.78 -5.02
N ASP A 11 -16.63 7.46 -5.25
CA ASP A 11 -16.70 8.92 -5.39
C ASP A 11 -17.13 9.58 -4.07
N PHE A 12 -16.35 10.57 -3.64
CA PHE A 12 -16.60 11.36 -2.45
C PHE A 12 -16.86 12.81 -2.85
N ASP A 13 -18.12 13.22 -2.82
CA ASP A 13 -18.55 14.59 -3.07
C ASP A 13 -18.37 15.48 -1.83
N PHE A 14 -17.13 15.70 -1.44
CA PHE A 14 -16.80 16.64 -0.36
C PHE A 14 -17.05 18.09 -0.76
N ALA A 15 -17.21 18.39 -2.05
CA ALA A 15 -17.60 19.72 -2.51
C ALA A 15 -19.00 20.12 -2.04
N THR A 16 -19.93 19.14 -1.99
CA THR A 16 -21.27 19.33 -1.45
C THR A 16 -21.37 18.97 0.03
N THR A 17 -20.82 17.83 0.43
CA THR A 17 -21.04 17.27 1.78
C THR A 17 -20.11 17.84 2.83
N ASN A 18 -18.90 18.28 2.43
CA ASN A 18 -17.79 18.69 3.29
C ASN A 18 -17.40 17.63 4.34
N LEU A 19 -16.14 17.16 4.28
CA LEU A 19 -15.61 16.35 5.37
C LEU A 19 -15.01 17.28 6.44
N GLY A 20 -15.78 17.52 7.49
CA GLY A 20 -15.36 18.34 8.63
C GLY A 20 -14.04 17.85 9.25
N VAL A 21 -13.32 18.75 9.92
CA VAL A 21 -11.98 18.48 10.50
C VAL A 21 -12.00 17.30 11.47
N GLY A 22 -11.12 16.31 11.27
CA GLY A 22 -11.09 15.06 12.03
C GLY A 22 -12.23 14.08 11.71
N GLY A 23 -13.10 14.44 10.76
CA GLY A 23 -14.24 13.63 10.33
C GLY A 23 -13.82 12.40 9.54
N ILE A 24 -14.64 11.36 9.64
CA ILE A 24 -14.46 10.08 8.95
C ILE A 24 -15.71 9.82 8.12
N VAL A 25 -15.52 9.34 6.89
CA VAL A 25 -16.59 8.83 6.04
C VAL A 25 -16.19 7.46 5.50
N GLU A 26 -17.16 6.57 5.35
CA GLU A 26 -16.97 5.28 4.67
C GLU A 26 -17.95 5.18 3.49
N THR A 27 -17.44 4.77 2.33
CA THR A 27 -18.15 4.63 1.05
C THR A 27 -18.93 5.87 0.63
N GLY A 28 -18.28 6.67 -0.22
CA GLY A 28 -18.77 7.94 -0.72
C GLY A 28 -20.08 7.82 -1.53
N ASP A 29 -20.99 8.73 -1.21
CA ASP A 29 -22.36 8.78 -1.72
C ASP A 29 -22.49 10.05 -2.58
N ASN A 30 -22.60 9.88 -3.89
CA ASN A 30 -23.21 10.91 -4.72
C ASN A 30 -24.04 10.30 -5.84
N THR A 31 -25.35 10.52 -5.77
CA THR A 31 -26.29 10.16 -6.83
C THR A 31 -26.09 10.93 -8.15
N ASN A 32 -25.23 11.98 -8.15
CA ASN A 32 -25.13 12.97 -9.23
C ASN A 32 -23.87 12.89 -10.12
N TYR A 33 -22.99 11.90 -9.96
CA TYR A 33 -21.77 11.84 -10.78
C TYR A 33 -21.79 10.79 -11.90
N ASP A 34 -21.23 11.17 -13.05
CA ASP A 34 -21.09 10.33 -14.24
C ASP A 34 -19.89 9.37 -14.09
N VAL A 35 -20.17 8.08 -14.26
CA VAL A 35 -19.22 6.99 -14.11
C VAL A 35 -18.34 6.84 -15.34
N PHE A 36 -17.03 6.62 -15.16
CA PHE A 36 -16.17 6.08 -16.23
C PHE A 36 -16.39 4.56 -16.33
N ASP A 37 -16.88 4.07 -17.49
CA ASP A 37 -17.29 2.66 -17.76
C ASP A 37 -18.68 2.22 -17.22
N GLY A 38 -19.56 3.18 -16.90
CA GLY A 38 -21.00 2.94 -16.84
C GLY A 38 -21.58 2.10 -15.68
N GLN A 39 -20.78 1.69 -14.68
CA GLN A 39 -21.27 0.95 -13.51
C GLN A 39 -21.32 1.78 -12.22
N LYS A 40 -22.54 2.01 -11.71
CA LYS A 40 -22.80 2.69 -10.44
C LYS A 40 -22.51 1.76 -9.26
N TRP A 41 -21.72 2.21 -8.29
CA TRP A 41 -21.62 1.56 -6.98
C TRP A 41 -21.99 2.58 -5.90
N THR A 42 -23.29 2.67 -5.64
CA THR A 42 -23.90 3.61 -4.68
C THR A 42 -23.75 3.17 -3.23
N ASN A 43 -23.06 2.05 -3.00
CA ASN A 43 -22.91 1.33 -1.73
C ASN A 43 -21.58 0.57 -1.79
N GLN A 44 -21.22 -0.11 -0.70
CA GLN A 44 -20.13 -1.08 -0.71
C GLN A 44 -20.25 -2.01 -1.94
N TYR A 45 -19.14 -2.28 -2.62
CA TYR A 45 -19.11 -3.21 -3.75
C TYR A 45 -19.21 -4.64 -3.23
N ARG A 46 -20.32 -5.33 -3.47
CA ARG A 46 -20.49 -6.74 -3.11
C ARG A 46 -20.05 -7.64 -4.28
N LEU A 47 -19.17 -8.60 -4.01
CA LEU A 47 -18.87 -9.66 -4.96
C LEU A 47 -20.08 -10.59 -5.11
N ASP A 48 -20.19 -11.19 -6.30
CA ASP A 48 -21.14 -12.29 -6.50
C ASP A 48 -20.79 -13.47 -5.59
N GLU A 49 -21.81 -14.23 -5.15
CA GLU A 49 -21.67 -15.38 -4.26
C GLU A 49 -20.87 -16.55 -4.91
N GLN A 50 -20.56 -16.47 -6.20
CA GLN A 50 -19.74 -17.44 -6.93
C GLN A 50 -18.42 -16.84 -7.44
N SER A 51 -18.07 -15.64 -6.99
CA SER A 51 -16.89 -14.90 -7.40
C SER A 51 -15.87 -14.79 -6.28
N VAL A 52 -14.60 -14.81 -6.65
CA VAL A 52 -13.49 -14.41 -5.79
C VAL A 52 -12.76 -13.22 -6.41
N GLY A 53 -12.22 -12.35 -5.55
CA GLY A 53 -11.57 -11.12 -5.97
C GLY A 53 -10.20 -10.88 -5.35
N GLU A 54 -9.39 -10.08 -6.05
CA GLU A 54 -8.12 -9.56 -5.58
C GLU A 54 -7.99 -8.07 -5.92
N ILE A 55 -7.51 -7.27 -4.97
CA ILE A 55 -7.32 -5.83 -5.15
C ILE A 55 -5.84 -5.55 -5.41
N ALA A 56 -5.48 -5.34 -6.67
CA ALA A 56 -4.09 -5.15 -7.09
C ALA A 56 -3.54 -3.77 -6.75
N GLY A 57 -4.41 -2.74 -6.78
CA GLY A 57 -3.94 -1.38 -6.60
C GLY A 57 -5.02 -0.37 -6.31
N ILE A 58 -4.56 0.79 -5.84
CA ILE A 58 -5.36 1.94 -5.43
C ILE A 58 -4.82 3.19 -6.11
N GLU A 59 -5.72 4.01 -6.64
CA GLU A 59 -5.46 5.32 -7.24
C GLU A 59 -6.30 6.38 -6.52
N LEU A 60 -5.70 7.53 -6.22
CA LEU A 60 -6.32 8.68 -5.54
C LEU A 60 -6.37 9.88 -6.49
N ILE A 61 -7.56 10.14 -7.00
CA ILE A 61 -7.85 11.22 -7.92
C ILE A 61 -8.52 12.34 -7.10
N GLY A 62 -7.82 13.46 -6.90
CA GLY A 62 -8.26 14.44 -5.91
C GLY A 62 -7.90 14.04 -4.47
N PRO A 63 -8.42 14.74 -3.45
CA PRO A 63 -9.20 15.97 -3.55
C PRO A 63 -8.33 17.15 -3.99
N ILE A 64 -8.65 17.81 -5.12
CA ILE A 64 -7.86 18.94 -5.65
C ILE A 64 -8.72 20.20 -5.73
N SER A 65 -8.24 21.28 -5.13
CA SER A 65 -8.86 22.60 -5.23
C SER A 65 -8.72 23.22 -6.62
N VAL A 66 -9.51 24.26 -6.89
CA VAL A 66 -9.41 25.08 -8.13
C VAL A 66 -8.00 25.60 -8.38
N GLY A 67 -7.23 25.84 -7.31
CA GLY A 67 -5.82 26.27 -7.40
C GLY A 67 -4.82 25.15 -7.68
N GLY A 68 -5.27 23.93 -7.96
CA GLY A 68 -4.41 22.77 -8.20
C GLY A 68 -3.80 22.17 -6.92
N VAL A 69 -4.23 22.65 -5.74
CA VAL A 69 -3.68 22.20 -4.45
C VAL A 69 -4.51 21.05 -3.90
N ARG A 70 -3.87 19.95 -3.53
CA ARG A 70 -4.53 18.82 -2.86
C ARG A 70 -4.95 19.15 -1.42
N ASP A 71 -6.19 18.78 -1.08
CA ASP A 71 -6.62 18.76 0.32
C ASP A 71 -5.94 17.59 1.03
N LYS A 72 -5.64 17.78 2.31
CA LYS A 72 -4.91 16.81 3.10
C LYS A 72 -5.82 15.73 3.63
N LEU A 73 -5.33 14.49 3.62
CA LEU A 73 -6.00 13.36 4.23
C LEU A 73 -5.16 12.82 5.41
N GLU A 74 -5.84 12.37 6.46
CA GLU A 74 -5.20 11.61 7.54
C GLU A 74 -4.99 10.16 7.14
N TYR A 75 -5.93 9.60 6.37
CA TYR A 75 -5.72 8.34 5.67
C TYR A 75 -6.83 8.10 4.65
N VAL A 76 -6.54 7.19 3.74
CA VAL A 76 -7.46 6.39 2.95
C VAL A 76 -7.18 4.93 3.29
N ARG A 77 -8.22 4.20 3.71
CA ARG A 77 -8.15 2.79 4.12
C ARG A 77 -9.07 1.93 3.29
N LEU A 78 -8.56 0.76 2.94
CA LEU A 78 -9.36 -0.32 2.37
C LEU A 78 -10.08 -1.07 3.50
N ARG A 79 -11.35 -1.38 3.28
CA ARG A 79 -12.15 -2.24 4.14
C ARG A 79 -12.74 -3.38 3.32
N ILE A 80 -12.71 -4.59 3.89
CA ILE A 80 -13.28 -5.80 3.28
C ILE A 80 -14.21 -6.43 4.30
N ASN A 81 -15.45 -6.67 3.89
CA ASN A 81 -16.53 -7.20 4.73
C ASN A 81 -16.64 -6.46 6.08
N GLY A 82 -16.61 -5.13 6.00
CA GLY A 82 -16.69 -4.24 7.17
C GLY A 82 -15.46 -4.20 8.07
N LYS A 83 -14.38 -4.95 7.78
CA LYS A 83 -13.12 -4.95 8.54
C LYS A 83 -12.06 -4.09 7.84
N GLU A 84 -11.27 -3.34 8.61
CA GLU A 84 -10.09 -2.64 8.09
C GLU A 84 -9.08 -3.65 7.56
N TYR A 85 -8.59 -3.42 6.34
CA TYR A 85 -7.51 -4.21 5.79
C TYR A 85 -6.16 -3.74 6.38
N PRO A 86 -5.36 -4.64 6.98
CA PRO A 86 -4.23 -4.24 7.78
C PRO A 86 -3.06 -3.72 6.91
N TYR A 87 -2.22 -2.88 7.51
CA TYR A 87 -0.94 -2.43 6.96
C TYR A 87 -1.00 -1.61 5.65
N VAL A 88 -2.19 -1.28 5.13
CA VAL A 88 -2.36 -0.40 3.97
C VAL A 88 -3.04 0.89 4.40
N ASN A 89 -2.24 1.95 4.56
CA ASN A 89 -2.67 3.29 4.94
C ASN A 89 -2.01 4.30 4.00
N LEU A 90 -2.84 5.02 3.24
CA LEU A 90 -2.40 5.97 2.22
C LEU A 90 -2.79 7.40 2.62
N ASN A 91 -1.98 8.39 2.28
CA ASN A 91 -2.41 9.80 2.22
C ASN A 91 -2.65 10.22 0.77
N GLU A 92 -3.04 11.49 0.57
CA GLU A 92 -3.38 12.07 -0.74
C GLU A 92 -2.22 12.07 -1.76
N LEU A 93 -0.99 11.76 -1.32
CA LEU A 93 0.22 11.85 -2.13
C LEU A 93 0.82 10.48 -2.52
N MET A 94 0.29 9.37 -2.01
CA MET A 94 0.93 8.06 -2.10
C MET A 94 0.47 7.19 -3.27
N ALA A 95 -0.73 7.43 -3.80
CA ALA A 95 -1.37 6.60 -4.81
C ALA A 95 -1.84 7.45 -5.98
N PRO A 96 -0.94 7.94 -6.83
CA PRO A 96 -1.30 8.68 -8.04
C PRO A 96 -2.17 7.87 -9.00
N SER A 97 -2.95 8.59 -9.81
CA SER A 97 -3.66 8.02 -10.95
C SER A 97 -2.74 7.70 -12.12
N TRP A 98 -3.09 6.70 -12.91
CA TRP A 98 -2.38 6.35 -14.13
C TRP A 98 -2.30 7.51 -15.12
N SER A 99 -1.11 7.72 -15.69
CA SER A 99 -0.86 8.66 -16.79
C SER A 99 -0.02 7.96 -17.87
N PRO A 100 -0.41 8.05 -19.16
CA PRO A 100 0.38 7.47 -20.26
C PRO A 100 1.64 8.26 -20.62
N TYR A 101 1.82 9.47 -20.07
CA TYR A 101 2.83 10.44 -20.53
C TYR A 101 4.12 10.48 -19.70
N GLU A 102 4.14 9.88 -18.50
CA GLU A 102 5.31 9.94 -17.62
C GLU A 102 5.84 8.56 -17.25
N ALA A 103 7.17 8.47 -17.23
CA ALA A 103 7.90 7.24 -17.04
C ALA A 103 8.04 6.91 -15.55
N ASN A 104 7.11 6.15 -15.00
CA ASN A 104 7.47 5.17 -13.99
C ASN A 104 6.82 3.83 -14.29
N ARG A 105 7.64 2.81 -14.54
CA ARG A 105 7.22 1.44 -14.86
C ARG A 105 7.52 0.60 -13.63
N SER A 106 6.48 0.13 -12.93
CA SER A 106 6.52 -0.63 -11.67
C SER A 106 6.66 0.19 -10.37
N PRO A 107 5.98 -0.18 -9.26
CA PRO A 107 4.96 -1.23 -9.16
C PRO A 107 3.55 -0.76 -9.57
N PHE A 108 3.38 0.45 -10.12
CA PHE A 108 2.02 0.99 -10.26
C PHE A 108 1.34 0.52 -11.55
N PHE A 109 2.03 0.44 -12.70
CA PHE A 109 1.36 0.19 -13.99
C PHE A 109 2.17 -0.62 -14.98
N GLY A 110 1.53 -1.64 -15.57
CA GLY A 110 2.18 -2.58 -16.47
C GLY A 110 3.31 -3.38 -15.81
N GLY A 111 3.57 -4.56 -16.32
CA GLY A 111 4.56 -5.48 -15.75
C GLY A 111 4.49 -6.81 -16.46
N GLN A 112 5.34 -7.73 -16.07
CA GLN A 112 5.28 -9.09 -16.58
C GLN A 112 5.22 -10.07 -15.42
N VAL A 113 4.44 -11.11 -15.61
CA VAL A 113 4.43 -12.29 -14.75
C VAL A 113 5.09 -13.44 -15.48
N LYS A 114 5.77 -14.30 -14.72
CA LYS A 114 6.42 -15.49 -15.28
C LYS A 114 5.41 -16.63 -15.32
N VAL A 115 5.24 -17.25 -16.48
CA VAL A 115 4.37 -18.41 -16.71
C VAL A 115 5.21 -19.51 -17.36
N GLY A 116 5.60 -20.51 -16.55
CA GLY A 116 6.56 -21.52 -16.98
C GLY A 116 7.91 -20.90 -17.37
N GLU A 117 8.31 -21.07 -18.63
CA GLU A 117 9.52 -20.45 -19.20
C GLU A 117 9.26 -19.09 -19.87
N ASN A 118 8.01 -18.68 -20.02
CA ASN A 118 7.60 -17.45 -20.72
C ASN A 118 7.24 -16.32 -19.74
N TYR A 119 7.09 -15.11 -20.29
CA TYR A 119 6.60 -13.94 -19.57
C TYR A 119 5.34 -13.38 -20.24
N GLU A 120 4.26 -13.23 -19.48
CA GLU A 120 3.01 -12.60 -19.93
C GLU A 120 2.91 -11.16 -19.43
N GLN A 121 2.40 -10.26 -20.25
CA GLN A 121 2.23 -8.84 -19.89
C GLN A 121 0.96 -8.65 -19.06
N LEU A 122 1.08 -7.93 -17.95
CA LEU A 122 -0.07 -7.44 -17.18
C LEU A 122 -0.87 -6.43 -18.02
N PRO A 123 -2.18 -6.27 -17.75
CA PRO A 123 -3.02 -5.33 -18.50
C PRO A 123 -2.45 -3.90 -18.45
N LEU A 124 -2.40 -3.24 -19.61
CA LEU A 124 -1.91 -1.86 -19.69
C LEU A 124 -2.86 -0.92 -18.94
N GLY A 125 -2.30 0.03 -18.17
CA GLY A 125 -3.09 0.99 -17.40
C GLY A 125 -3.82 0.40 -16.18
N PHE A 126 -3.43 -0.81 -15.75
CA PHE A 126 -3.90 -1.46 -14.53
C PHE A 126 -3.02 -1.12 -13.34
N CYS A 127 -3.62 -0.62 -12.27
CA CYS A 127 -2.90 -0.26 -11.05
C CYS A 127 -2.55 -1.52 -10.25
N HIS A 128 -1.28 -1.75 -9.94
CA HIS A 128 -0.83 -2.90 -9.14
C HIS A 128 0.15 -2.50 -8.02
N ASN A 129 -0.01 -1.28 -7.49
CA ASN A 129 0.88 -0.70 -6.48
C ASN A 129 0.82 -1.37 -5.10
N ILE A 130 -0.14 -2.28 -4.88
CA ILE A 130 -0.18 -3.14 -3.69
C ILE A 130 0.64 -4.42 -3.94
N GLY A 131 0.54 -4.97 -5.14
CA GLY A 131 1.18 -6.22 -5.55
C GLY A 131 0.52 -6.83 -6.79
N VAL A 132 0.97 -8.03 -7.15
CA VAL A 132 0.46 -8.75 -8.31
C VAL A 132 -0.56 -9.82 -7.88
N PRO A 133 -1.80 -9.77 -8.38
CA PRO A 133 -2.82 -10.78 -8.10
C PRO A 133 -2.41 -12.19 -8.52
N MET A 134 -2.74 -13.18 -7.70
CA MET A 134 -2.53 -14.61 -8.01
C MET A 134 -3.32 -15.05 -9.25
N LEU A 135 -4.51 -14.47 -9.44
CA LEU A 135 -5.35 -14.65 -10.62
C LEU A 135 -4.69 -14.09 -11.88
N LEU A 136 -3.69 -13.20 -11.75
CA LEU A 136 -2.83 -12.73 -12.83
C LEU A 136 -1.41 -13.30 -12.78
N GLY A 137 -1.18 -14.39 -12.03
CA GLY A 137 0.12 -15.07 -11.96
C GLY A 137 1.10 -14.51 -10.94
N GLY A 138 0.65 -13.65 -10.02
CA GLY A 138 1.44 -13.22 -8.87
C GLY A 138 1.68 -14.35 -7.87
N ASP A 139 2.78 -14.27 -7.12
CA ASP A 139 3.16 -15.27 -6.13
C ASP A 139 2.84 -14.80 -4.68
N PRO A 140 3.10 -15.61 -3.64
CA PRO A 140 2.84 -15.19 -2.27
C PRO A 140 3.62 -13.93 -1.83
N THR A 141 4.81 -13.70 -2.39
CA THR A 141 5.61 -12.49 -2.09
C THR A 141 5.01 -11.23 -2.72
N ASP A 142 4.16 -11.39 -3.73
CA ASP A 142 3.37 -10.33 -4.34
C ASP A 142 2.02 -10.08 -3.65
N ALA A 143 1.74 -10.71 -2.50
CA ALA A 143 0.46 -10.70 -1.79
C ALA A 143 -0.38 -9.42 -1.91
N VAL A 144 -1.64 -9.60 -2.29
CA VAL A 144 -2.67 -8.57 -2.42
C VAL A 144 -3.92 -8.93 -1.60
N PRO A 145 -4.74 -7.95 -1.18
CA PRO A 145 -6.01 -8.19 -0.51
C PRO A 145 -6.89 -9.19 -1.26
N LYS A 146 -7.39 -10.19 -0.55
CA LYS A 146 -8.37 -11.18 -1.05
C LYS A 146 -9.78 -10.80 -0.61
N VAL A 147 -10.73 -10.92 -1.52
CA VAL A 147 -12.16 -10.68 -1.26
C VAL A 147 -12.92 -11.97 -1.58
N GLY A 148 -13.61 -12.54 -0.60
CA GLY A 148 -14.33 -13.81 -0.71
C GLY A 148 -15.66 -13.69 -1.46
N PRO A 149 -16.31 -14.82 -1.73
CA PRO A 149 -17.66 -14.83 -2.28
C PRO A 149 -18.65 -14.08 -1.38
N GLY A 150 -19.46 -13.20 -1.98
CA GLY A 150 -20.43 -12.38 -1.23
C GLY A 150 -19.83 -11.28 -0.34
N ASP A 151 -18.51 -11.20 -0.18
CA ASP A 151 -17.88 -10.15 0.63
C ASP A 151 -18.04 -8.76 -0.02
N THR A 152 -17.98 -7.74 0.83
CA THR A 152 -18.06 -6.35 0.40
C THR A 152 -16.70 -5.66 0.40
N ILE A 153 -16.54 -4.67 -0.48
CA ILE A 153 -15.38 -3.77 -0.54
C ILE A 153 -15.87 -2.35 -0.26
N SER A 154 -15.23 -1.67 0.68
CA SER A 154 -15.48 -0.27 1.01
C SER A 154 -14.18 0.51 1.22
N ILE A 155 -14.29 1.84 1.15
CA ILE A 155 -13.18 2.78 1.37
C ILE A 155 -13.55 3.72 2.50
N GLU A 156 -12.65 3.87 3.47
CA GLU A 156 -12.76 4.83 4.55
C GLU A 156 -11.77 5.97 4.32
N VAL A 157 -12.27 7.21 4.39
CA VAL A 157 -11.49 8.43 4.23
C VAL A 157 -11.62 9.27 5.49
N LYS A 158 -10.49 9.77 5.99
CA LYS A 158 -10.46 10.63 7.17
C LYS A 158 -9.74 11.94 6.90
N SER A 159 -10.33 13.05 7.34
CA SER A 159 -9.66 14.35 7.35
C SER A 159 -8.77 14.48 8.60
N PRO A 160 -7.62 15.17 8.53
CA PRO A 160 -6.74 15.32 9.68
C PRO A 160 -7.39 16.12 10.81
N ARG A 161 -7.00 15.82 12.05
CA ARG A 161 -7.45 16.57 13.25
C ARG A 161 -6.89 17.99 13.26
N ALA A 162 -7.63 18.94 13.85
CA ALA A 162 -7.19 20.34 13.97
C ALA A 162 -5.82 20.48 14.67
N VAL A 163 -5.59 19.67 15.70
CA VAL A 163 -4.32 19.65 16.46
C VAL A 163 -3.12 19.15 15.65
N GLU A 164 -3.36 18.50 14.50
CA GLU A 164 -2.35 18.06 13.53
C GLU A 164 -2.24 19.04 12.35
N GLY A 165 -2.81 20.24 12.50
CA GLY A 165 -2.99 21.22 11.44
C GLY A 165 -3.99 20.75 10.38
N GLY A 166 -4.95 19.91 10.72
CA GLY A 166 -6.01 19.50 9.81
C GLY A 166 -6.92 20.65 9.40
N ALA A 167 -7.44 20.55 8.18
CA ALA A 167 -8.50 21.39 7.66
C ALA A 167 -9.62 20.48 7.13
N ALA A 168 -10.80 21.05 6.91
CA ALA A 168 -11.87 20.33 6.25
C ALA A 168 -11.43 19.94 4.82
N VAL A 169 -11.89 18.79 4.35
CA VAL A 169 -11.76 18.41 2.94
C VAL A 169 -13.02 18.92 2.24
N ALA A 170 -12.83 19.74 1.22
CA ALA A 170 -13.91 20.46 0.56
C ALA A 170 -13.91 20.27 -0.96
N ASN A 171 -13.00 19.45 -1.48
CA ASN A 171 -12.91 19.16 -2.91
C ASN A 171 -13.24 17.70 -3.19
N GLN A 172 -13.87 17.46 -4.34
CA GLN A 172 -14.24 16.12 -4.76
C GLN A 172 -13.03 15.19 -4.88
N MET A 173 -13.22 13.94 -4.48
CA MET A 173 -12.20 12.89 -4.53
C MET A 173 -12.78 11.60 -5.10
N ILE A 174 -12.03 10.91 -5.95
CA ILE A 174 -12.32 9.54 -6.36
C ILE A 174 -11.20 8.64 -5.86
N VAL A 175 -11.57 7.55 -5.18
CA VAL A 175 -10.69 6.42 -4.88
C VAL A 175 -11.00 5.31 -5.86
N ARG A 176 -10.05 5.00 -6.73
CA ARG A 176 -10.20 3.98 -7.76
C ARG A 176 -9.41 2.73 -7.37
N LEU A 177 -10.09 1.59 -7.33
CA LEU A 177 -9.48 0.29 -7.11
C LEU A 177 -9.31 -0.47 -8.43
N SER A 178 -8.17 -1.12 -8.59
CA SER A 178 -7.92 -2.09 -9.65
C SER A 178 -8.16 -3.49 -9.10
N VAL A 179 -9.24 -4.13 -9.55
CA VAL A 179 -9.74 -5.41 -9.01
C VAL A 179 -9.72 -6.49 -10.09
N VAL A 180 -9.21 -7.67 -9.75
CA VAL A 180 -9.30 -8.87 -10.58
C VAL A 180 -10.33 -9.79 -9.97
N GLU A 181 -11.32 -10.17 -10.76
CA GLU A 181 -12.38 -11.09 -10.37
C GLU A 181 -12.31 -12.36 -11.20
N CYS A 182 -12.42 -13.51 -10.55
CA CYS A 182 -12.62 -14.80 -11.18
C CYS A 182 -14.00 -15.32 -10.81
N ARG A 183 -14.80 -15.67 -11.82
CA ARG A 183 -16.13 -16.24 -11.64
C ARG A 183 -16.09 -17.74 -11.85
N THR A 184 -16.78 -18.46 -10.98
CA THR A 184 -16.93 -19.92 -11.00
C THR A 184 -15.66 -20.71 -10.63
N THR A 185 -15.88 -21.86 -10.01
CA THR A 185 -14.85 -22.85 -9.67
C THR A 185 -14.06 -23.33 -10.89
N GLU A 186 -14.74 -23.55 -12.03
CA GLU A 186 -14.09 -24.08 -13.22
C GLU A 186 -13.02 -23.12 -13.76
N MET A 187 -13.32 -21.82 -13.79
CA MET A 187 -12.34 -20.84 -14.23
C MET A 187 -11.18 -20.73 -13.24
N PHE A 188 -11.49 -20.76 -11.95
CA PHE A 188 -10.49 -20.73 -10.90
C PHE A 188 -9.48 -21.87 -11.06
N GLN A 189 -9.99 -23.09 -11.28
CA GLN A 189 -9.15 -24.27 -11.50
C GLN A 189 -8.30 -24.16 -12.77
N LYS A 190 -8.86 -23.61 -13.86
CA LYS A 190 -8.10 -23.35 -15.09
C LYS A 190 -6.96 -22.35 -14.87
N LEU A 191 -7.21 -21.26 -14.15
CA LEU A 191 -6.16 -20.28 -13.82
C LEU A 191 -5.10 -20.89 -12.90
N GLY A 192 -5.52 -21.65 -11.90
CA GLY A 192 -4.61 -22.34 -10.99
C GLY A 192 -3.69 -23.33 -11.68
N ALA A 193 -4.22 -24.08 -12.64
CA ALA A 193 -3.42 -24.97 -13.49
C ALA A 193 -2.50 -24.19 -14.45
N HIS A 194 -2.99 -23.10 -15.04
CA HIS A 194 -2.22 -22.25 -15.97
C HIS A 194 -0.99 -21.61 -15.30
N TYR A 195 -1.18 -21.01 -14.13
CA TYR A 195 -0.11 -20.37 -13.37
C TYR A 195 0.66 -21.34 -12.45
N GLY A 196 0.22 -22.59 -12.33
CA GLY A 196 0.94 -23.65 -11.62
C GLY A 196 0.89 -23.59 -10.10
N TRP A 197 -0.04 -22.83 -9.51
CA TRP A 197 -0.22 -22.76 -8.06
C TRP A 197 -1.28 -23.71 -7.51
N LEU A 198 -2.06 -24.37 -8.37
CA LEU A 198 -3.07 -25.36 -7.97
C LEU A 198 -2.67 -26.79 -8.35
N SER A 199 -2.77 -27.72 -7.40
CA SER A 199 -2.61 -29.17 -7.63
C SER A 199 -3.81 -29.92 -7.03
N GLY A 200 -4.74 -30.37 -7.88
CA GLY A 200 -6.02 -30.90 -7.41
C GLY A 200 -6.83 -29.81 -6.71
N SER A 201 -7.09 -29.97 -5.41
CA SER A 201 -7.73 -28.95 -4.56
C SER A 201 -6.73 -28.12 -3.73
N ASP A 202 -5.44 -28.44 -3.81
CA ASP A 202 -4.40 -27.85 -2.98
C ASP A 202 -3.77 -26.63 -3.67
N ILE A 203 -3.81 -25.49 -3.00
CA ILE A 203 -3.15 -24.26 -3.42
C ILE A 203 -1.80 -24.16 -2.73
N ASN A 204 -0.74 -24.12 -3.54
CA ASN A 204 0.61 -23.88 -3.07
C ASN A 204 0.78 -22.39 -2.70
N GLN A 205 1.12 -22.14 -1.44
CA GLN A 205 1.42 -20.82 -0.90
C GLN A 205 2.85 -20.72 -0.39
N SER A 206 3.70 -21.65 -0.80
CA SER A 206 5.10 -21.70 -0.39
C SER A 206 5.87 -20.54 -1.01
N PHE A 207 6.79 -19.96 -0.25
CA PHE A 207 7.63 -18.85 -0.71
C PHE A 207 9.01 -18.92 -0.10
N LYS A 208 9.96 -18.19 -0.71
CA LYS A 208 11.29 -17.99 -0.16
C LYS A 208 11.40 -16.59 0.40
N PHE A 209 11.72 -16.48 1.68
CA PHE A 209 12.09 -15.21 2.28
C PHE A 209 13.61 -15.06 2.23
N ARG A 210 14.11 -13.89 1.80
CA ARG A 210 15.54 -13.62 1.68
C ARG A 210 15.90 -12.34 2.43
N ASP A 211 16.80 -12.42 3.39
CA ASP A 211 17.54 -11.27 3.90
C ASP A 211 18.89 -11.21 3.16
N MET A 212 19.09 -10.16 2.37
CA MET A 212 20.28 -9.99 1.53
C MET A 212 21.37 -9.14 2.20
N GLU A 213 21.22 -8.83 3.48
CA GLU A 213 22.00 -7.78 4.14
C GLU A 213 22.69 -8.28 5.43
N VAL A 214 22.71 -9.59 5.71
CA VAL A 214 23.40 -10.16 6.88
C VAL A 214 24.87 -10.39 6.54
N ASN A 215 25.77 -9.51 7.01
CA ASN A 215 27.23 -9.67 6.96
C ASN A 215 27.81 -10.06 5.58
N GLY A 216 27.25 -9.51 4.50
CA GLY A 216 27.68 -9.80 3.12
C GLY A 216 27.21 -11.17 2.57
N GLY A 217 26.38 -11.90 3.31
CA GLY A 217 25.72 -13.14 2.88
C GLY A 217 24.23 -12.96 2.57
N ILE A 218 23.60 -14.05 2.10
CA ILE A 218 22.15 -14.15 1.91
C ILE A 218 21.64 -15.18 2.91
N GLU A 219 20.78 -14.78 3.83
CA GLU A 219 19.97 -15.72 4.62
C GLU A 219 18.67 -16.00 3.86
N GLU A 220 18.48 -17.25 3.44
CA GLU A 220 17.22 -17.73 2.88
C GLU A 220 16.43 -18.54 3.91
N TYR A 221 15.13 -18.33 3.91
CA TYR A 221 14.18 -19.12 4.66
C TYR A 221 13.10 -19.64 3.72
N ASP A 222 13.10 -20.96 3.52
CA ASP A 222 12.09 -21.65 2.73
C ASP A 222 10.83 -21.87 3.58
N VAL A 223 9.71 -21.32 3.11
CA VAL A 223 8.41 -21.48 3.74
C VAL A 223 7.57 -22.43 2.91
N SER A 224 7.18 -23.57 3.49
CA SER A 224 6.23 -24.49 2.88
C SER A 224 4.84 -24.27 3.47
N LYS A 225 3.87 -23.95 2.61
CA LYS A 225 2.46 -23.80 3.01
C LYS A 225 1.54 -24.22 1.87
N THR A 226 0.48 -24.92 2.22
CA THR A 226 -0.60 -25.31 1.30
C THR A 226 -1.93 -25.02 1.98
N THR A 227 -2.93 -24.56 1.21
CA THR A 227 -4.33 -24.49 1.64
C THR A 227 -5.20 -25.28 0.68
N THR A 228 -6.07 -26.12 1.22
CA THR A 228 -6.99 -26.95 0.43
C THR A 228 -8.32 -26.22 0.25
N MET A 229 -8.74 -26.05 -1.00
CA MET A 229 -10.01 -25.45 -1.41
C MET A 229 -11.09 -26.51 -1.54
N GLN A 230 -11.46 -27.14 -0.42
CA GLN A 230 -12.40 -28.26 -0.44
C GLN A 230 -13.26 -28.28 0.82
N GLU A 231 -14.53 -28.62 0.63
CA GLU A 231 -15.48 -28.98 1.69
C GLU A 231 -16.21 -30.26 1.26
N ASP A 232 -16.30 -31.25 2.16
CA ASP A 232 -17.00 -32.53 1.93
C ASP A 232 -16.65 -33.25 0.62
N GLY A 233 -15.38 -33.19 0.21
CA GLY A 233 -14.94 -33.85 -1.03
C GLY A 233 -15.10 -33.02 -2.30
N THR A 234 -15.71 -31.83 -2.21
CA THR A 234 -16.01 -30.97 -3.35
C THR A 234 -15.19 -29.69 -3.31
N PHE A 235 -14.64 -29.29 -4.46
CA PHE A 235 -13.88 -28.05 -4.55
C PHE A 235 -14.79 -26.84 -4.30
N GLN A 236 -14.40 -25.97 -3.35
CA GLN A 236 -15.14 -24.76 -2.98
C GLN A 236 -14.22 -23.56 -2.84
N LEU A 237 -14.77 -22.35 -3.05
CA LEU A 237 -14.03 -21.09 -3.00
C LEU A 237 -14.04 -20.44 -1.61
N ASP A 238 -14.71 -21.05 -0.63
CA ASP A 238 -14.97 -20.45 0.68
C ASP A 238 -13.70 -20.14 1.47
N ASN A 239 -12.63 -20.93 1.29
CA ASN A 239 -11.34 -20.72 1.96
C ASN A 239 -10.47 -19.65 1.25
N TRP A 240 -11.02 -18.90 0.29
CA TRP A 240 -10.27 -17.90 -0.49
C TRP A 240 -9.57 -16.85 0.38
N THR A 241 -10.24 -16.38 1.43
CA THR A 241 -9.71 -15.37 2.35
C THR A 241 -8.66 -15.92 3.33
N GLU A 242 -8.41 -17.23 3.33
CA GLU A 242 -7.31 -17.86 4.09
C GLU A 242 -5.98 -17.87 3.34
N LEU A 243 -6.00 -17.53 2.05
CA LEU A 243 -4.79 -17.40 1.25
C LEU A 243 -3.98 -16.16 1.66
N TYR A 244 -2.71 -16.09 1.27
CA TYR A 244 -1.85 -14.94 1.50
C TYR A 244 -2.52 -13.64 1.05
N GLY A 245 -2.37 -12.57 1.83
CA GLY A 245 -3.10 -11.33 1.61
C GLY A 245 -4.61 -11.39 1.95
N GLY A 246 -5.17 -12.53 2.35
CA GLY A 246 -6.55 -12.61 2.82
C GLY A 246 -6.68 -12.24 4.30
N LEU A 247 -7.85 -11.74 4.71
CA LEU A 247 -8.09 -11.31 6.10
C LEU A 247 -8.13 -12.47 7.11
N ASP A 248 -8.42 -13.68 6.64
CA ASP A 248 -8.51 -14.88 7.47
C ASP A 248 -7.27 -15.77 7.32
N ALA A 249 -6.19 -15.24 6.73
CA ALA A 249 -4.96 -15.96 6.49
C ALA A 249 -4.27 -16.40 7.80
N SER A 250 -4.05 -17.71 7.92
CA SER A 250 -3.29 -18.30 9.02
C SER A 250 -1.77 -18.17 8.82
N LYS A 251 -0.97 -18.19 9.89
CA LYS A 251 0.49 -18.17 9.76
C LYS A 251 0.99 -19.44 9.06
N PRO A 252 2.06 -19.36 8.23
CA PRO A 252 2.74 -18.14 7.81
C PRO A 252 1.92 -17.38 6.77
N TYR A 253 1.98 -16.05 6.81
CA TYR A 253 1.29 -15.22 5.83
C TYR A 253 2.07 -13.94 5.53
N ILE A 254 1.70 -13.33 4.41
CA ILE A 254 2.27 -12.09 3.90
C ILE A 254 1.12 -11.12 3.69
N TYR A 255 1.30 -9.88 4.15
CA TYR A 255 0.43 -8.76 3.81
C TYR A 255 1.21 -7.69 3.04
N PRO A 256 0.56 -6.95 2.13
CA PRO A 256 1.14 -5.73 1.63
C PRO A 256 1.32 -4.72 2.77
N LEU A 257 2.39 -3.94 2.68
CA LEU A 257 2.67 -2.84 3.59
C LEU A 257 2.74 -1.56 2.76
N ILE A 258 1.81 -0.65 3.00
CA ILE A 258 1.85 0.72 2.50
C ILE A 258 1.55 1.63 3.69
N ARG A 259 2.49 2.48 4.05
CA ARG A 259 2.39 3.30 5.26
C ARG A 259 3.14 4.59 5.08
N TYR A 260 2.77 5.60 5.85
CA TYR A 260 3.58 6.79 6.02
C TYR A 260 3.63 7.23 7.48
N ALA A 261 4.56 8.12 7.79
CA ALA A 261 4.74 8.69 9.10
C ALA A 261 5.05 10.17 9.00
N ASN A 262 4.45 10.94 9.90
CA ASN A 262 4.73 12.36 10.08
C ASN A 262 5.47 12.55 11.40
N ASN A 263 6.44 13.46 11.45
CA ASN A 263 7.14 13.73 12.70
C ASN A 263 6.23 14.52 13.65
N ALA A 264 5.80 13.86 14.73
CA ALA A 264 4.90 14.47 15.71
C ALA A 264 5.58 15.54 16.59
N ALA A 265 6.90 15.43 16.79
CA ALA A 265 7.72 16.41 17.50
C ALA A 265 8.74 17.06 16.57
N ALA A 266 9.28 18.21 16.99
CA ALA A 266 10.41 18.82 16.32
C ALA A 266 11.67 17.94 16.47
N THR A 267 12.54 17.93 15.46
CA THR A 267 13.81 17.21 15.57
C THR A 267 14.76 17.89 16.53
N THR A 268 15.69 17.12 17.07
CA THR A 268 16.86 17.69 17.75
C THR A 268 17.97 17.88 16.73
N PRO A 269 18.57 19.09 16.62
CA PRO A 269 19.61 19.38 15.64
C PRO A 269 20.70 18.31 15.56
N ASN A 270 21.06 17.91 14.33
CA ASN A 270 22.06 16.89 14.03
C ASN A 270 21.86 15.54 14.74
N SER A 271 20.65 15.26 15.22
CA SER A 271 20.30 14.00 15.88
C SER A 271 19.28 13.24 15.04
N GLU A 272 19.40 11.92 15.05
CA GLU A 272 18.45 11.08 14.34
C GLU A 272 17.07 11.11 15.02
N TYR A 273 16.06 11.43 14.24
CA TYR A 273 14.67 11.31 14.63
C TYR A 273 14.12 9.97 14.15
N THR A 274 13.77 9.12 15.10
CA THR A 274 13.16 7.81 14.82
C THR A 274 11.64 7.90 14.92
N PHE A 275 10.92 7.39 13.91
CA PHE A 275 9.46 7.31 13.90
C PHE A 275 8.95 6.17 14.78
N THR A 276 9.04 6.37 16.10
CA THR A 276 8.62 5.41 17.13
C THR A 276 7.53 6.00 18.02
N LYS A 277 6.74 5.13 18.66
CA LYS A 277 5.79 5.54 19.70
C LYS A 277 6.49 6.06 20.96
N VAL A 278 7.70 5.57 21.23
CA VAL A 278 8.48 6.01 22.39
C VAL A 278 8.84 7.48 22.23
N GLY A 279 8.44 8.31 23.20
CA GLY A 279 8.66 9.76 23.11
C GLY A 279 7.66 10.51 22.22
N ASN A 280 6.57 9.87 21.78
CA ASN A 280 5.54 10.47 20.94
C ASN A 280 6.09 11.04 19.61
N ASN A 281 6.98 10.31 18.94
CA ASN A 281 7.59 10.75 17.69
C ASN A 281 6.71 10.51 16.45
N VAL A 282 5.56 9.85 16.60
CA VAL A 282 4.56 9.64 15.54
C VAL A 282 3.19 10.15 15.99
N LEU A 283 2.36 10.60 15.04
CA LEU A 283 1.03 11.16 15.36
C LEU A 283 0.02 10.08 15.73
N HIS A 284 0.16 8.90 15.11
CA HIS A 284 -0.73 7.77 15.28
C HIS A 284 0.05 6.47 15.37
N ASP A 285 -0.51 5.49 16.06
CA ASP A 285 0.15 4.21 16.29
C ASP A 285 0.48 3.44 15.01
N TRP A 286 -0.35 3.58 13.98
CA TRP A 286 -0.13 2.96 12.67
C TRP A 286 0.97 3.64 11.86
N GLN A 287 1.50 4.79 12.30
CA GLN A 287 2.63 5.48 11.68
C GLN A 287 3.99 5.03 12.22
N GLU A 288 4.03 4.08 13.17
CA GLU A 288 5.30 3.56 13.67
C GLU A 288 6.10 2.89 12.55
N MET A 289 7.38 3.26 12.43
CA MET A 289 8.37 2.69 11.52
C MET A 289 9.62 2.26 12.28
N SER A 290 9.43 1.75 13.50
CA SER A 290 10.46 1.08 14.29
C SER A 290 10.02 -0.34 14.60
N TRP A 291 10.93 -1.28 14.43
CA TRP A 291 10.69 -2.71 14.54
C TRP A 291 11.72 -3.34 15.46
N ASN A 292 11.25 -4.21 16.33
CA ASN A 292 12.07 -5.07 17.17
C ASN A 292 11.53 -6.48 17.00
N TYR A 293 11.97 -7.15 15.94
CA TYR A 293 11.42 -8.43 15.53
C TYR A 293 12.29 -9.58 15.99
N ASP A 294 11.62 -10.68 16.37
CA ASP A 294 12.23 -11.99 16.48
C ASP A 294 12.13 -12.72 15.13
N ARG A 295 12.33 -14.04 15.12
CA ARG A 295 12.21 -14.86 13.90
C ARG A 295 10.78 -15.00 13.38
N ARG A 296 9.76 -14.54 14.12
CA ARG A 296 8.34 -14.72 13.78
C ARG A 296 7.78 -13.58 12.95
N ASP A 297 8.44 -12.44 12.93
CA ASP A 297 7.97 -11.25 12.25
C ASP A 297 9.07 -10.71 11.33
N ALA A 298 8.69 -10.29 10.12
CA ALA A 298 9.61 -9.54 9.28
C ALA A 298 8.88 -8.45 8.51
N VAL A 299 9.64 -7.43 8.12
CA VAL A 299 9.21 -6.43 7.15
C VAL A 299 10.25 -6.34 6.05
N ARG A 300 9.80 -6.24 4.80
CA ARG A 300 10.64 -5.91 3.65
C ARG A 300 10.10 -4.66 2.97
N ILE A 301 10.91 -3.63 2.91
CA ILE A 301 10.60 -2.34 2.28
C ILE A 301 11.34 -2.28 0.96
N ASN A 302 10.60 -2.03 -0.13
CA ASN A 302 11.17 -1.99 -1.47
C ASN A 302 11.16 -0.57 -2.05
N GLN A 303 10.25 0.30 -1.60
CA GLN A 303 10.18 1.68 -2.05
C GLN A 303 9.98 2.66 -0.90
N ILE A 304 10.50 3.88 -1.07
CA ILE A 304 10.37 5.01 -0.15
C ILE A 304 9.92 6.25 -0.92
N GLY A 305 9.16 7.11 -0.25
CA GLY A 305 8.82 8.45 -0.71
C GLY A 305 8.96 9.44 0.44
N VAL A 306 9.47 10.63 0.18
CA VAL A 306 9.78 11.63 1.20
C VAL A 306 9.20 12.98 0.78
N LEU A 307 8.40 13.57 1.66
CA LEU A 307 8.02 14.98 1.59
C LEU A 307 8.95 15.73 2.55
N SER A 308 10.00 16.34 2.00
CA SER A 308 11.06 16.97 2.79
C SER A 308 10.70 18.39 3.22
N HIS A 309 10.94 18.72 4.48
CA HIS A 309 11.09 20.12 4.93
C HIS A 309 12.44 20.69 4.46
N ALA A 310 12.59 22.02 4.36
CA ALA A 310 13.83 22.68 3.94
C ALA A 310 15.06 22.34 4.83
N ASN A 311 14.81 21.92 6.07
CA ASN A 311 15.86 21.49 7.01
C ASN A 311 16.14 19.98 6.97
N HIS A 312 15.41 19.20 6.18
CA HIS A 312 15.64 17.77 6.02
C HIS A 312 16.97 17.56 5.28
N ARG A 313 17.87 16.75 5.85
CA ARG A 313 19.15 16.43 5.23
C ARG A 313 19.21 14.99 4.73
N PHE A 314 18.83 14.02 5.55
CA PHE A 314 18.87 12.61 5.18
C PHE A 314 17.66 11.84 5.68
N THR A 315 17.21 10.88 4.87
CA THR A 315 16.40 9.75 5.31
C THR A 315 17.30 8.52 5.47
N ARG A 316 17.09 7.74 6.53
CA ARG A 316 17.91 6.57 6.86
C ARG A 316 17.03 5.35 7.09
N GLY A 317 17.43 4.21 6.52
CA GLY A 317 17.02 2.90 7.02
C GLY A 317 18.10 2.35 7.94
N PHE A 318 17.79 2.14 9.22
CA PHE A 318 18.71 1.54 10.18
C PHE A 318 18.33 0.10 10.47
N ILE A 319 19.33 -0.78 10.50
CA ILE A 319 19.19 -2.18 10.92
C ILE A 319 20.36 -2.52 11.84
N GLN A 320 20.01 -2.99 13.04
CA GLN A 320 20.99 -3.34 14.05
C GLN A 320 21.86 -4.51 13.59
N GLY A 321 23.16 -4.36 13.78
CA GLY A 321 24.15 -5.39 13.44
C GLY A 321 24.61 -5.36 11.99
N ARG A 322 24.15 -4.41 11.17
CA ARG A 322 24.71 -4.19 9.82
C ARG A 322 25.87 -3.19 9.85
N ASP A 323 26.90 -3.49 9.08
CA ASP A 323 28.09 -2.63 8.92
C ASP A 323 27.74 -1.30 8.22
N GLU A 324 26.87 -1.38 7.21
CA GLU A 324 26.38 -0.23 6.47
C GLU A 324 24.85 -0.17 6.54
N ASN A 325 24.33 1.04 6.68
CA ASN A 325 22.91 1.32 6.70
C ASN A 325 22.57 2.22 5.51
N PRO A 326 21.49 1.97 4.75
CA PRO A 326 21.13 2.83 3.64
C PRO A 326 20.78 4.23 4.14
N TYR A 327 21.44 5.22 3.54
CA TYR A 327 21.10 6.64 3.67
C TYR A 327 20.72 7.16 2.29
N SER A 328 19.80 8.11 2.28
CA SER A 328 19.50 8.91 1.10
C SER A 328 19.55 10.38 1.45
N GLU A 329 20.30 11.11 0.65
CA GLU A 329 20.50 12.55 0.81
C GLU A 329 19.31 13.31 0.24
N THR A 330 18.97 14.41 0.89
CA THR A 330 18.12 15.44 0.31
C THR A 330 19.04 16.46 -0.37
N PRO A 331 19.16 16.45 -1.72
CA PRO A 331 19.88 17.46 -2.47
C PRO A 331 19.62 18.90 -2.01
N ALA A 332 20.67 19.72 -2.04
CA ALA A 332 20.58 21.15 -1.81
C ALA A 332 19.62 21.78 -2.83
N GLY A 333 18.53 22.41 -2.36
CA GLY A 333 17.49 22.96 -3.24
C GLY A 333 16.13 22.24 -3.21
N ALA A 334 15.93 21.31 -2.26
CA ALA A 334 14.64 20.67 -1.93
C ALA A 334 14.05 19.73 -2.98
N GLN A 335 14.89 18.88 -3.57
CA GLN A 335 14.43 17.63 -4.16
C GLN A 335 15.15 16.50 -3.44
N THR A 336 14.41 15.62 -2.76
CA THR A 336 14.92 14.36 -2.20
C THR A 336 15.23 13.37 -3.33
N GLU A 337 16.18 12.44 -3.14
CA GLU A 337 16.38 11.32 -4.10
C GLU A 337 15.16 10.39 -4.17
N TYR A 338 14.31 10.41 -3.15
CA TYR A 338 13.08 9.62 -3.04
C TYR A 338 11.87 10.55 -2.94
N PRO A 339 11.48 11.27 -4.02
CA PRO A 339 10.32 12.17 -3.96
C PRO A 339 9.04 11.41 -3.62
N MET A 340 8.10 12.09 -2.96
CA MET A 340 6.74 11.56 -2.85
C MET A 340 6.15 11.32 -4.23
N PRO A 341 5.25 10.31 -4.37
CA PRO A 341 4.70 10.00 -5.68
C PRO A 341 3.93 11.14 -6.34
N LEU A 342 3.34 12.00 -5.53
CA LEU A 342 2.65 13.22 -5.95
C LEU A 342 3.19 14.43 -5.17
N ASP A 343 3.22 15.57 -5.85
CA ASP A 343 3.32 16.88 -5.20
C ASP A 343 1.92 17.38 -4.83
N ARG A 344 1.85 18.18 -3.77
CA ARG A 344 0.61 18.80 -3.32
C ARG A 344 0.07 19.83 -4.31
N THR A 345 0.93 20.47 -5.10
CA THR A 345 0.61 21.60 -5.98
C THR A 345 0.67 21.27 -7.46
N LEU A 346 1.19 20.10 -7.82
CA LEU A 346 1.24 19.68 -9.22
C LEU A 346 -0.12 19.12 -9.67
N PRO A 347 -0.51 19.36 -10.93
CA PRO A 347 -1.66 18.71 -11.51
C PRO A 347 -1.47 17.18 -11.47
N PRO A 348 -2.55 16.39 -11.38
CA PRO A 348 -2.51 14.92 -11.24
C PRO A 348 -1.84 14.18 -12.41
N ILE A 349 -1.43 14.91 -13.45
CA ILE A 349 -0.84 14.39 -14.69
C ILE A 349 0.64 14.03 -14.51
N VAL A 350 1.32 14.65 -13.52
CA VAL A 350 2.73 14.37 -13.21
C VAL A 350 2.80 13.17 -12.24
N TYR A 351 3.22 12.02 -12.76
CA TYR A 351 3.34 10.76 -12.04
C TYR A 351 4.81 10.42 -11.82
N ASN A 352 5.23 10.50 -10.55
CA ASN A 352 6.40 9.79 -10.08
C ASN A 352 5.89 8.62 -9.25
N GLY A 353 6.05 7.37 -9.66
CA GLY A 353 5.97 6.27 -8.69
C GLY A 353 6.90 6.49 -7.49
N PRO A 354 6.68 5.82 -6.35
CA PRO A 354 7.61 5.84 -5.23
C PRO A 354 8.95 5.28 -5.69
N ALA A 355 10.01 5.88 -5.19
CA ALA A 355 11.35 5.52 -5.62
C ALA A 355 11.73 4.13 -5.10
N SER A 356 12.22 3.28 -6.00
CA SER A 356 12.74 1.98 -5.61
C SER A 356 14.04 2.13 -4.85
N LEU A 357 14.14 1.39 -3.75
CA LEU A 357 15.43 1.13 -3.14
C LEU A 357 16.22 0.22 -4.08
N GLY A 358 17.49 0.54 -4.31
CA GLY A 358 18.37 -0.31 -5.12
C GLY A 358 18.53 -1.72 -4.54
N ARG A 359 18.34 -1.85 -3.22
CA ARG A 359 18.19 -3.11 -2.49
C ARG A 359 17.10 -2.93 -1.44
N GLY A 360 16.16 -3.86 -1.36
CA GLY A 360 15.05 -3.78 -0.40
C GLY A 360 15.54 -3.97 1.03
N MET A 361 15.19 -3.03 1.90
CA MET A 361 15.52 -3.06 3.33
C MET A 361 14.69 -4.16 4.02
N THR A 362 15.34 -5.12 4.65
CA THR A 362 14.68 -6.27 5.29
C THR A 362 14.96 -6.29 6.79
N VAL A 363 13.95 -6.18 7.65
CA VAL A 363 14.12 -6.33 9.11
C VAL A 363 13.52 -7.66 9.53
N TRP A 364 14.34 -8.59 10.00
CA TRP A 364 13.95 -9.91 10.49
C TRP A 364 14.94 -10.38 11.55
N ASN A 365 14.45 -10.95 12.66
CA ASN A 365 15.31 -11.43 13.75
C ASN A 365 16.32 -10.37 14.26
N THR A 366 15.94 -9.09 14.19
CA THR A 366 16.76 -7.94 14.57
C THR A 366 15.89 -6.71 14.83
N LYS A 367 16.54 -5.62 15.25
CA LYS A 367 15.93 -4.30 15.34
C LYS A 367 16.22 -3.50 14.09
N GLY A 368 15.27 -2.68 13.67
CA GLY A 368 15.49 -1.70 12.62
C GLY A 368 14.45 -0.60 12.66
N HIS A 369 14.72 0.51 11.98
CA HIS A 369 13.79 1.62 11.90
C HIS A 369 14.04 2.48 10.68
N ILE A 370 13.04 3.26 10.30
CA ILE A 370 13.20 4.41 9.41
C ILE A 370 13.41 5.67 10.26
N GLY A 371 14.40 6.47 9.89
CA GLY A 371 14.75 7.70 10.57
C GLY A 371 14.96 8.87 9.60
N MET A 372 14.98 10.08 10.17
CA MET A 372 15.39 11.29 9.45
C MET A 372 16.42 12.07 10.25
N VAL A 373 17.27 12.82 9.56
CA VAL A 373 18.29 13.70 10.14
C VAL A 373 18.17 15.07 9.50
N ASP A 374 18.23 16.12 10.33
CA ASP A 374 18.20 17.50 9.87
C ASP A 374 19.58 18.04 9.47
N ASN A 375 19.61 19.25 8.91
CA ASN A 375 20.82 19.92 8.44
C ASN A 375 21.54 20.75 9.52
N GLY A 376 21.28 20.49 10.80
CA GLY A 376 21.75 21.29 11.93
C GLY A 376 20.75 22.35 12.39
N THR A 377 19.64 22.51 11.67
CA THR A 377 18.46 23.28 12.10
C THR A 377 17.29 22.33 12.28
N ALA A 378 16.61 22.37 13.43
CA ALA A 378 15.49 21.47 13.69
C ALA A 378 14.40 21.55 12.60
N ILE A 379 13.86 20.39 12.21
CA ILE A 379 12.62 20.28 11.44
C ILE A 379 11.47 20.45 12.43
N PRO A 380 10.51 21.34 12.18
CA PRO A 380 9.37 21.54 13.09
C PRO A 380 8.46 20.31 13.12
N ALA A 381 7.65 20.17 14.17
CA ALA A 381 6.60 19.17 14.23
C ALA A 381 5.60 19.31 13.06
N TRP A 382 4.98 18.21 12.63
CA TRP A 382 4.01 18.19 11.53
C TRP A 382 2.82 19.14 11.73
N GLY A 383 2.33 19.24 12.96
CA GLY A 383 1.21 20.11 13.32
C GLY A 383 1.57 21.59 13.44
N ALA A 384 2.85 21.97 13.31
CA ALA A 384 3.28 23.35 13.44
C ALA A 384 2.81 24.21 12.25
N ALA A 385 2.40 25.45 12.55
CA ALA A 385 2.08 26.47 11.55
C ALA A 385 3.12 27.62 11.64
N PRO A 386 3.50 28.26 10.52
CA PRO A 386 3.04 28.03 9.14
C PRO A 386 3.79 26.90 8.41
N THR A 387 4.97 26.50 8.91
CA THR A 387 5.85 25.49 8.32
C THR A 387 5.69 24.14 9.00
N ARG A 388 5.46 23.10 8.21
CA ARG A 388 5.27 21.73 8.70
C ARG A 388 6.54 20.92 8.60
N GLY A 389 6.56 19.85 9.39
CA GLY A 389 7.60 18.85 9.34
C GLY A 389 7.64 18.03 8.05
N SER A 390 8.41 16.95 8.09
CA SER A 390 8.57 16.02 6.97
C SER A 390 7.63 14.82 7.08
N THR A 391 7.33 14.22 5.93
CA THR A 391 6.63 12.93 5.83
C THR A 391 7.54 11.91 5.17
N ILE A 392 7.54 10.68 5.68
CA ILE A 392 8.16 9.53 4.99
C ILE A 392 7.11 8.47 4.74
N ALA A 393 7.04 7.98 3.52
CA ALA A 393 6.16 6.92 3.04
C ALA A 393 6.99 5.70 2.62
N ILE A 394 6.45 4.50 2.86
CA ILE A 394 7.09 3.23 2.54
C ILE A 394 6.09 2.29 1.85
N TRP A 395 6.62 1.51 0.91
CA TRP A 395 5.92 0.39 0.27
C TRP A 395 6.76 -0.88 0.42
N GLY A 396 6.09 -1.99 0.70
CA GLY A 396 6.75 -3.23 1.03
C GLY A 396 5.77 -4.35 1.36
N LYS A 397 6.26 -5.33 2.13
CA LYS A 397 5.51 -6.49 2.59
C LYS A 397 5.79 -6.75 4.07
N GLN A 398 4.75 -7.12 4.80
CA GLN A 398 4.81 -7.57 6.19
C GLN A 398 4.67 -9.10 6.20
N TYR A 399 5.60 -9.78 6.85
CA TYR A 399 5.63 -11.23 6.98
C TYR A 399 5.35 -11.63 8.43
N LYS A 400 4.63 -12.73 8.58
CA LYS A 400 4.37 -13.40 9.84
C LYS A 400 4.65 -14.89 9.69
N PHE A 401 5.50 -15.43 10.55
CA PHE A 401 5.91 -16.84 10.63
C PHE A 401 5.41 -17.48 11.94
N TYR A 402 5.63 -18.79 12.08
CA TYR A 402 5.20 -19.60 13.24
C TYR A 402 5.93 -19.26 14.55
#